data_AF-A0A1R4B5D7-F1
#
_entry.id   AF-A0A1R4B5D7-F1
#
_cell.length_a   1.000
_cell.length_b   1.000
_cell.length_c   1.000
_cell.angle_alpha   90.00
_cell.angle_beta   90.00
_cell.angle_gamma   90.00
#
_symmetry.space_group_name_H-M   'P 1'
#
loop_
_entity.id
_entity.type
_entity.pdbx_description
1 polymer ?
#
loop_
_entity_poly.entity_id
_entity_poly.type
_entity_poly.pdbx_seq_one_letter_code
_entity_poly.pdbx_strand_id
1 'polypeptide(L)'
;MRRHHIILMSLLLLVSSTVTSQVLDRYHILNYLDNYGNLDLRNKPFTALPAGLLLKGNLNIAKTPMKTLPEGLNIQGSLDASNSALIKVPRSVVIRGYANFLGSQLRSWPRGIKVGGYLNFTDTPLAKLPARLRVKGDLSVIRTPMTELPNGIVVQGDLYIGGSKITAFPDKMTVNGNIFLGGNRISHWPKQLTLGGAVAP
;
A
#
# COMPACT_ATOMS: atom_id res chain seq x y z
N MET A 1 46.03 25.18 -50.83
CA MET A 1 45.02 24.11 -50.66
C MET A 1 44.96 23.67 -49.20
N ARG A 2 43.93 24.08 -48.45
CA ARG A 2 43.51 23.43 -47.19
C ARG A 2 42.04 23.80 -46.98
N ARG A 3 41.13 22.86 -47.23
CA ARG A 3 39.70 22.98 -46.95
C ARG A 3 39.49 22.56 -45.50
N HIS A 4 38.95 23.44 -44.67
CA HIS A 4 38.48 23.09 -43.34
C HIS A 4 37.06 22.54 -43.44
N HIS A 5 36.87 21.29 -43.02
CA HIS A 5 35.56 20.66 -42.89
C HIS A 5 34.97 21.07 -41.53
N ILE A 6 33.90 21.85 -41.56
CA ILE A 6 33.08 22.14 -40.38
C ILE A 6 32.07 21.00 -40.28
N ILE A 7 32.26 20.11 -39.30
CA ILE A 7 31.29 19.08 -38.94
C ILE A 7 30.25 19.74 -38.03
N LEU A 8 29.02 19.87 -38.53
CA LEU A 8 27.88 20.39 -37.76
C LEU A 8 27.27 19.24 -36.95
N MET A 9 27.52 19.21 -35.64
CA MET A 9 26.95 18.22 -34.74
C MET A 9 25.57 18.69 -34.28
N SER A 10 24.50 18.12 -34.86
CA SER A 10 23.12 18.39 -34.47
C SER A 10 22.81 17.73 -33.13
N LEU A 11 22.68 18.54 -32.06
CA LEU A 11 22.31 18.10 -30.72
C LEU A 11 20.80 17.83 -30.67
N LEU A 12 20.41 16.56 -30.57
CA LEU A 12 19.02 16.15 -30.35
C LEU A 12 18.64 16.43 -28.88
N LEU A 13 17.97 17.55 -28.63
CA LEU A 13 17.38 17.84 -27.32
C LEU A 13 16.18 16.91 -27.09
N LEU A 14 16.39 15.83 -26.32
CA LEU A 14 15.29 15.11 -25.70
C LEU A 14 14.63 16.06 -24.70
N VAL A 15 13.53 16.70 -25.11
CA VAL A 15 12.61 17.39 -24.21
C VAL A 15 11.96 16.31 -23.36
N SER A 16 12.57 16.00 -22.21
CA SER A 16 11.91 15.27 -21.16
C SER A 16 10.77 16.16 -20.68
N SER A 17 9.54 15.83 -21.08
CA SER A 17 8.35 16.48 -20.54
C SER A 17 8.34 16.27 -19.03
N THR A 18 8.72 17.31 -18.29
CA THR A 18 8.57 17.33 -16.85
C THR A 18 7.08 17.25 -16.58
N VAL A 19 6.61 16.06 -16.19
CA VAL A 19 5.22 15.91 -15.79
C VAL A 19 5.07 16.63 -14.45
N THR A 20 4.60 17.87 -14.51
CA THR A 20 4.40 18.69 -13.33
C THR A 20 3.40 17.98 -12.41
N SER A 21 3.77 17.80 -11.15
CA SER A 21 2.87 17.26 -10.12
C SER A 21 1.65 18.17 -9.98
N GLN A 22 0.44 17.62 -9.97
CA GLN A 22 -0.80 18.38 -9.88
C GLN A 22 -1.63 17.98 -8.66
N VAL A 23 -2.30 18.96 -8.04
CA VAL A 23 -3.35 18.68 -7.05
C VAL A 23 -4.65 18.44 -7.82
N LEU A 24 -5.34 17.33 -7.55
CA LEU A 24 -6.64 17.08 -8.15
C LEU A 24 -7.71 17.83 -7.34
N ASP A 25 -8.30 18.88 -7.93
CA ASP A 25 -9.44 19.56 -7.30
C ASP A 25 -10.77 18.82 -7.51
N ARG A 26 -11.83 19.33 -6.87
CA ARG A 26 -13.14 18.68 -6.81
C ARG A 26 -13.88 18.66 -8.14
N TYR A 27 -13.52 19.50 -9.10
CA TYR A 27 -14.18 19.53 -10.41
C TYR A 27 -13.44 18.63 -11.40
N HIS A 28 -12.11 18.66 -11.39
CA HIS A 28 -11.29 17.81 -12.25
C HIS A 28 -11.38 16.32 -11.89
N ILE A 29 -11.78 15.98 -10.67
CA ILE A 29 -12.03 14.58 -10.26
C ILE A 29 -13.07 13.88 -11.14
N LEU A 30 -14.05 14.63 -11.68
CA LEU A 30 -15.12 14.09 -12.50
C LEU A 30 -14.61 13.49 -13.81
N ASN A 31 -13.45 13.96 -14.30
CA ASN A 31 -12.82 13.45 -15.51
C ASN A 31 -12.21 12.05 -15.32
N TYR A 32 -12.10 11.58 -14.07
CA TYR A 32 -11.47 10.31 -13.71
C TYR A 32 -12.42 9.38 -12.93
N LEU A 33 -13.69 9.78 -12.79
CA LEU A 33 -14.74 9.00 -12.16
C LEU A 33 -15.54 8.25 -13.23
N ASP A 34 -15.74 6.94 -13.03
CA ASP A 34 -16.68 6.17 -13.85
C ASP A 34 -18.12 6.21 -13.29
N ASN A 35 -19.06 5.63 -14.04
CA ASN A 35 -20.48 5.58 -13.67
C ASN A 35 -20.77 4.72 -12.42
N TYR A 36 -19.80 3.93 -11.96
CA TYR A 36 -19.90 3.13 -10.73
C TYR A 36 -19.28 3.87 -9.53
N GLY A 37 -18.74 5.07 -9.73
CA GLY A 37 -18.10 5.88 -8.70
C GLY A 37 -16.67 5.45 -8.37
N ASN A 38 -16.01 4.71 -9.25
CA ASN A 38 -14.58 4.40 -9.14
C ASN A 38 -13.76 5.60 -9.62
N LEU A 39 -12.74 5.98 -8.84
CA LEU A 39 -11.78 7.01 -9.20
C LEU A 39 -10.48 6.36 -9.66
N ASP A 40 -10.15 6.46 -10.96
CA ASP A 40 -8.91 5.92 -11.53
C ASP A 40 -7.89 7.01 -11.86
N LEU A 41 -6.86 7.10 -11.01
CA LEU A 41 -5.73 8.01 -11.15
C LEU A 41 -4.43 7.25 -11.47
N ARG A 42 -4.51 5.99 -11.90
CA ARG A 42 -3.34 5.18 -12.16
C ARG A 42 -2.41 5.86 -13.18
N ASN A 43 -1.13 5.91 -12.82
CA ASN A 43 -0.07 6.51 -13.64
C ASN A 43 -0.33 7.99 -14.01
N LYS A 44 -1.07 8.72 -13.17
CA LYS A 44 -1.29 10.16 -13.33
C LYS A 44 -0.40 10.95 -12.38
N PRO A 45 -0.07 12.22 -12.70
CA PRO A 45 0.86 13.01 -11.90
C PRO A 45 0.22 13.66 -10.67
N PHE A 46 -0.91 13.12 -10.19
CA PHE A 46 -1.61 13.71 -9.06
C PHE A 46 -0.89 13.43 -7.74
N THR A 47 -0.66 14.47 -6.96
CA THR A 47 0.03 14.38 -5.66
C THR A 47 -0.88 14.50 -4.45
N ALA A 48 -2.13 14.91 -4.65
CA ALA A 48 -3.12 15.04 -3.59
C ALA A 48 -4.55 14.87 -4.11
N LEU A 49 -5.43 14.48 -3.19
CA LEU A 49 -6.89 14.45 -3.35
C LEU A 49 -7.52 15.48 -2.40
N PRO A 50 -8.75 15.94 -2.66
CA PRO A 50 -9.47 16.82 -1.74
C PRO A 50 -9.75 16.15 -0.39
N ALA A 51 -9.68 16.92 0.70
CA ALA A 51 -10.07 16.46 2.04
C ALA A 51 -11.57 16.14 2.11
N GLY A 52 -11.93 15.16 2.94
CA GLY A 52 -13.31 14.73 3.12
C GLY A 52 -13.95 14.09 1.87
N LEU A 53 -13.15 13.71 0.88
CA LEU A 53 -13.66 13.07 -0.34
C LEU A 53 -14.38 11.76 -0.02
N LEU A 54 -15.62 11.64 -0.49
CA LEU A 54 -16.40 10.41 -0.45
C LEU A 54 -16.40 9.78 -1.85
N LEU A 55 -15.86 8.57 -1.96
CA LEU A 55 -15.89 7.77 -3.19
C LEU A 55 -16.88 6.62 -3.03
N LYS A 56 -17.88 6.54 -3.92
CA LYS A 56 -18.90 5.48 -3.90
C LYS A 56 -18.35 4.13 -4.37
N GLY A 57 -17.26 4.13 -5.14
CA GLY A 57 -16.56 2.93 -5.62
C GLY A 57 -15.13 2.85 -5.10
N ASN A 58 -14.26 2.30 -5.93
CA ASN A 58 -12.85 2.06 -5.67
C ASN A 58 -12.00 3.32 -5.90
N LEU A 59 -10.82 3.36 -5.30
CA LEU A 59 -9.78 4.34 -5.58
C LEU A 59 -8.53 3.63 -6.11
N ASN A 60 -8.11 3.98 -7.31
CA ASN A 60 -6.83 3.55 -7.87
C ASN A 60 -5.86 4.74 -7.96
N ILE A 61 -4.82 4.74 -7.13
CA ILE A 61 -3.71 5.70 -7.18
C ILE A 61 -2.38 5.01 -7.49
N ALA A 62 -2.43 3.81 -8.10
CA ALA A 62 -1.23 3.06 -8.41
C ALA A 62 -0.29 3.87 -9.31
N LYS A 63 1.01 3.81 -9.05
CA LYS A 63 2.04 4.55 -9.80
C LYS A 63 1.88 6.08 -9.80
N THR A 64 1.21 6.65 -8.81
CA THR A 64 1.12 8.12 -8.65
C THR A 64 2.25 8.66 -7.75
N PRO A 65 2.61 9.94 -7.89
CA PRO A 65 3.55 10.62 -6.98
C PRO A 65 2.92 11.02 -5.64
N MET A 66 1.68 10.61 -5.35
CA MET A 66 0.95 10.95 -4.12
C MET A 66 1.63 10.38 -2.88
N LYS A 67 2.06 11.25 -1.97
CA LYS A 67 2.79 10.85 -0.75
C LYS A 67 1.89 10.59 0.45
N THR A 68 0.70 11.19 0.49
CA THR A 68 -0.23 11.09 1.61
C THR A 68 -1.67 11.09 1.10
N LEU A 69 -2.53 10.21 1.64
CA LEU A 69 -3.99 10.31 1.44
C LEU A 69 -4.53 11.49 2.27
N PRO A 70 -5.59 12.18 1.82
CA PRO A 70 -6.13 13.30 2.59
C PRO A 70 -6.94 12.83 3.80
N GLU A 71 -7.06 13.70 4.81
CA GLU A 71 -7.90 13.47 5.98
C GLU A 71 -9.38 13.34 5.58
N GLY A 72 -10.11 12.45 6.25
CA GLY A 72 -11.53 12.21 6.03
C GLY A 72 -11.87 11.48 4.72
N LEU A 73 -10.88 10.99 3.97
CA LEU A 73 -11.13 10.18 2.78
C LEU A 73 -11.95 8.94 3.13
N ASN A 74 -13.09 8.78 2.45
CA ASN A 74 -14.00 7.66 2.66
C ASN A 74 -14.22 6.91 1.34
N ILE A 75 -13.66 5.70 1.25
CA ILE A 75 -13.73 4.83 0.07
C ILE A 75 -14.75 3.73 0.37
N GLN A 76 -15.87 3.75 -0.34
CA GLN A 76 -16.93 2.75 -0.19
C GLN A 76 -16.58 1.42 -0.89
N GLY A 77 -15.61 1.43 -1.80
CA GLY A 77 -14.95 0.24 -2.34
C GLY A 77 -13.56 0.02 -1.74
N SER A 78 -12.62 -0.41 -2.59
CA SER A 78 -11.24 -0.77 -2.26
C SER A 78 -10.24 0.29 -2.68
N LEU A 79 -9.05 0.25 -2.08
CA LEU A 79 -7.91 1.10 -2.41
C LEU A 79 -6.81 0.27 -3.10
N ASP A 80 -6.41 0.67 -4.30
CA ASP A 80 -5.14 0.23 -4.91
C ASP A 80 -4.16 1.41 -4.96
N ALA A 81 -3.08 1.30 -4.20
CA ALA A 81 -1.97 2.25 -4.15
C ALA A 81 -0.65 1.59 -4.56
N SER A 82 -0.70 0.49 -5.32
CA SER A 82 0.48 -0.26 -5.71
C SER A 82 1.49 0.59 -6.49
N ASN A 83 2.76 0.45 -6.14
CA ASN A 83 3.91 1.14 -6.74
C ASN A 83 3.76 2.68 -6.73
N SER A 84 2.96 3.24 -5.82
CA SER A 84 2.84 4.68 -5.63
C SER A 84 3.93 5.23 -4.71
N ALA A 85 4.09 6.55 -4.71
CA ALA A 85 4.96 7.24 -3.75
C ALA A 85 4.33 7.37 -2.34
N LEU A 86 3.24 6.65 -2.04
CA LEU A 86 2.48 6.81 -0.81
C LEU A 86 3.31 6.39 0.41
N ILE A 87 3.49 7.31 1.35
CA ILE A 87 4.29 7.14 2.58
C ILE A 87 3.38 7.08 3.82
N LYS A 88 2.23 7.77 3.79
CA LYS A 88 1.35 7.94 4.95
C LYS A 88 -0.13 7.79 4.60
N VAL A 89 -0.83 7.02 5.43
CA VAL A 89 -2.30 6.97 5.47
C VAL A 89 -2.77 7.58 6.80
N PRO A 90 -3.61 8.63 6.78
CA PRO A 90 -4.20 9.17 8.01
C PRO A 90 -5.15 8.23 8.73
N ARG A 91 -5.33 8.43 10.04
CA ARG A 91 -6.22 7.60 10.89
C ARG A 91 -7.70 7.76 10.54
N SER A 92 -8.08 8.90 9.95
CA SER A 92 -9.45 9.22 9.59
C SER A 92 -9.93 8.52 8.30
N VAL A 93 -9.01 7.92 7.54
CA VAL A 93 -9.34 7.23 6.29
C VAL A 93 -10.21 6.01 6.59
N VAL A 94 -11.23 5.79 5.77
CA VAL A 94 -12.10 4.60 5.81
C VAL A 94 -12.06 3.91 4.47
N ILE A 95 -11.85 2.59 4.48
CA ILE A 95 -11.83 1.73 3.27
C ILE A 95 -12.77 0.56 3.52
N ARG A 96 -13.92 0.49 2.84
CA ARG A 96 -14.89 -0.59 3.08
C ARG A 96 -14.47 -1.91 2.43
N GLY A 97 -13.69 -1.86 1.35
CA GLY A 97 -13.10 -3.02 0.70
C GLY A 97 -11.69 -3.34 1.22
N TYR A 98 -10.83 -3.85 0.35
CA TYR A 98 -9.43 -4.15 0.64
C TYR A 98 -8.54 -2.92 0.45
N ALA A 99 -7.29 -3.00 0.93
CA ALA A 99 -6.25 -2.02 0.61
C ALA A 99 -4.95 -2.70 0.14
N ASN A 100 -4.50 -2.33 -1.05
CA ASN A 100 -3.30 -2.86 -1.68
C ASN A 100 -2.21 -1.78 -1.75
N PHE A 101 -1.07 -2.01 -1.09
CA PHE A 101 0.06 -1.10 -1.01
C PHE A 101 1.34 -1.68 -1.62
N LEU A 102 1.24 -2.76 -2.40
CA LEU A 102 2.38 -3.46 -3.01
C LEU A 102 3.39 -2.48 -3.61
N GLY A 103 4.66 -2.52 -3.17
CA GLY A 103 5.73 -1.68 -3.71
C GLY A 103 5.60 -0.17 -3.44
N SER A 104 4.65 0.25 -2.59
CA SER A 104 4.55 1.65 -2.16
C SER A 104 5.64 2.01 -1.15
N GLN A 105 5.75 3.30 -0.81
CA GLN A 105 6.74 3.82 0.13
C GLN A 105 6.22 3.88 1.58
N LEU A 106 5.18 3.11 1.90
CA LEU A 106 4.48 3.15 3.17
C LEU A 106 5.37 2.63 4.31
N ARG A 107 5.61 3.46 5.33
CA ARG A 107 6.54 3.12 6.44
C ARG A 107 5.85 2.72 7.74
N SER A 108 4.59 3.11 7.92
CA SER A 108 3.83 2.84 9.13
C SER A 108 2.34 2.70 8.81
N TRP A 109 1.63 1.92 9.63
CA TRP A 109 0.18 1.77 9.53
C TRP A 109 -0.54 2.43 10.72
N PRO A 110 -1.53 3.31 10.50
CA PRO A 110 -2.23 4.02 11.57
C PRO A 110 -3.05 3.09 12.47
N ARG A 111 -3.07 3.36 13.78
CA ARG A 111 -4.00 2.71 14.72
C ARG A 111 -5.44 3.16 14.43
N GLY A 112 -6.38 2.21 14.44
CA GLY A 112 -7.81 2.48 14.42
C GLY A 112 -8.42 2.67 13.03
N ILE A 113 -7.63 2.59 11.95
CA ILE A 113 -8.15 2.62 10.59
C ILE A 113 -9.07 1.42 10.33
N LYS A 114 -10.18 1.68 9.64
CA LYS A 114 -11.16 0.66 9.26
C LYS A 114 -10.91 0.24 7.81
N VAL A 115 -10.44 -0.99 7.63
CA VAL A 115 -10.34 -1.67 6.33
C VAL A 115 -11.21 -2.92 6.36
N GLY A 116 -12.07 -3.09 5.36
CA GLY A 116 -13.08 -4.14 5.36
C GLY A 116 -12.64 -5.48 4.75
N GLY A 117 -11.52 -5.50 4.03
CA GLY A 117 -10.95 -6.70 3.40
C GLY A 117 -9.50 -6.96 3.81
N TYR A 118 -8.72 -7.48 2.86
CA TYR A 118 -7.31 -7.77 3.05
C TYR A 118 -6.44 -6.50 3.10
N LEU A 119 -5.24 -6.66 3.65
CA LEU A 119 -4.17 -5.68 3.64
C LEU A 119 -2.93 -6.28 2.99
N ASN A 120 -2.43 -5.64 1.93
CA ASN A 120 -1.21 -6.07 1.26
C ASN A 120 -0.11 -5.00 1.38
N PHE A 121 0.94 -5.29 2.15
CA PHE A 121 2.12 -4.45 2.36
C PHE A 121 3.38 -5.02 1.68
N THR A 122 3.22 -5.95 0.74
CA THR A 122 4.34 -6.59 0.03
C THR A 122 5.30 -5.54 -0.56
N ASP A 123 6.61 -5.74 -0.39
CA ASP A 123 7.65 -4.83 -0.95
C ASP A 123 7.57 -3.38 -0.47
N THR A 124 7.02 -3.13 0.73
CA THR A 124 7.01 -1.79 1.32
C THR A 124 8.12 -1.64 2.36
N PRO A 125 8.59 -0.41 2.65
CA PRO A 125 9.50 -0.14 3.76
C PRO A 125 8.79 -0.13 5.13
N LEU A 126 7.63 -0.79 5.25
CA LEU A 126 6.83 -0.85 6.47
C LEU A 126 7.64 -1.55 7.57
N ALA A 127 7.88 -0.86 8.67
CA ALA A 127 8.66 -1.40 9.79
C ALA A 127 7.80 -1.79 11.00
N LYS A 128 6.57 -1.25 11.10
CA LYS A 128 5.73 -1.45 12.29
C LYS A 128 4.23 -1.43 11.96
N LEU A 129 3.52 -2.38 12.57
CA LEU A 129 2.06 -2.41 12.63
C LEU A 129 1.56 -1.92 14.02
N PRO A 130 0.37 -1.34 14.11
CA PRO A 130 -0.19 -0.85 15.37
C PRO A 130 -0.61 -2.02 16.27
N ALA A 131 -0.52 -1.80 17.59
CA ALA A 131 -0.99 -2.76 18.58
C ALA A 131 -2.48 -3.11 18.37
N ARG A 132 -2.84 -4.39 18.61
CA ARG A 132 -4.21 -4.92 18.46
C ARG A 132 -4.79 -4.72 17.04
N LEU A 133 -3.94 -4.78 16.01
CA LEU A 133 -4.40 -4.76 14.62
C LEU A 133 -5.36 -5.94 14.37
N ARG A 134 -6.47 -5.64 13.71
CA ARG A 134 -7.43 -6.63 13.22
C ARG A 134 -7.58 -6.48 11.72
N VAL A 135 -7.35 -7.55 10.97
CA VAL A 135 -7.48 -7.61 9.51
C VAL A 135 -8.64 -8.52 9.16
N LYS A 136 -9.57 -8.03 8.34
CA LYS A 136 -10.81 -8.75 8.00
C LYS A 136 -10.64 -9.80 6.89
N GLY A 137 -9.58 -9.70 6.11
CA GLY A 137 -9.14 -10.75 5.19
C GLY A 137 -7.70 -11.13 5.48
N ASP A 138 -6.96 -11.32 4.40
CA ASP A 138 -5.54 -11.69 4.47
C ASP A 138 -4.65 -10.52 4.88
N LEU A 139 -3.49 -10.84 5.44
CA LEU A 139 -2.42 -9.90 5.71
C LEU A 139 -1.13 -10.38 5.03
N SER A 140 -0.63 -9.59 4.08
CA SER A 140 0.73 -9.79 3.56
C SER A 140 1.68 -8.71 4.07
N VAL A 141 2.78 -9.16 4.67
CA VAL A 141 3.97 -8.36 5.02
C VAL A 141 5.22 -8.91 4.35
N ILE A 142 5.03 -9.61 3.22
CA ILE A 142 6.10 -10.21 2.42
C ILE A 142 7.17 -9.16 2.07
N ARG A 143 8.44 -9.52 2.22
CA ARG A 143 9.61 -8.67 1.87
C ARG A 143 9.57 -7.26 2.49
N THR A 144 8.99 -7.14 3.68
CA THR A 144 9.08 -5.94 4.51
C THR A 144 10.26 -6.02 5.49
N PRO A 145 10.82 -4.90 5.98
CA PRO A 145 11.86 -4.92 7.01
C PRO A 145 11.33 -5.27 8.41
N MET A 146 10.04 -5.63 8.56
CA MET A 146 9.42 -5.94 9.84
C MET A 146 10.14 -7.09 10.57
N THR A 147 10.34 -6.91 11.88
CA THR A 147 10.97 -7.90 12.76
C THR A 147 9.98 -8.57 13.72
N GLU A 148 8.81 -7.98 13.92
CA GLU A 148 7.79 -8.46 14.87
C GLU A 148 6.37 -8.19 14.36
N LEU A 149 5.43 -9.05 14.78
CA LEU A 149 3.99 -8.76 14.69
C LEU A 149 3.48 -8.24 16.05
N PRO A 150 2.49 -7.33 16.07
CA PRO A 150 1.96 -6.80 17.32
C PRO A 150 1.26 -7.87 18.14
N ASN A 151 1.47 -7.87 19.47
CA ASN A 151 0.78 -8.79 20.36
C ASN A 151 -0.75 -8.62 20.28
N GLY A 152 -1.45 -9.75 20.23
CA GLY A 152 -2.90 -9.82 20.05
C GLY A 152 -3.38 -9.47 18.63
N ILE A 153 -2.53 -9.60 17.61
CA ILE A 153 -2.93 -9.46 16.21
C ILE A 153 -4.00 -10.49 15.86
N VAL A 154 -4.98 -10.08 15.05
CA VAL A 154 -6.02 -10.95 14.51
C VAL A 154 -6.06 -10.79 12.99
N VAL A 155 -5.89 -11.89 12.27
CA VAL A 155 -6.04 -11.99 10.82
C VAL A 155 -7.17 -12.99 10.54
N GLN A 156 -8.25 -12.52 9.91
CA GLN A 156 -9.41 -13.37 9.61
C GLN A 156 -9.20 -14.28 8.39
N GLY A 157 -8.23 -13.97 7.53
CA GLY A 157 -7.79 -14.85 6.45
C GLY A 157 -6.39 -15.41 6.71
N ASP A 158 -5.60 -15.47 5.64
CA ASP A 158 -4.24 -15.97 5.63
C ASP A 158 -3.21 -14.90 6.05
N LEU A 159 -2.10 -15.35 6.62
CA LEU A 159 -0.96 -14.52 6.99
C LEU A 159 0.27 -14.90 6.14
N TYR A 160 0.82 -13.93 5.41
CA TYR A 160 2.00 -14.10 4.58
C TYR A 160 3.17 -13.27 5.09
N ILE A 161 4.27 -13.91 5.50
CA ILE A 161 5.45 -13.23 6.06
C ILE A 161 6.74 -13.45 5.28
N GLY A 162 6.70 -14.19 4.17
CA GLY A 162 7.86 -14.59 3.38
C GLY A 162 8.84 -13.45 3.07
N GLY A 163 10.11 -13.65 3.37
CA GLY A 163 11.17 -12.67 3.14
C GLY A 163 11.12 -11.44 4.05
N SER A 164 10.25 -11.41 5.06
CA SER A 164 10.36 -10.43 6.15
C SER A 164 11.48 -10.81 7.12
N LYS A 165 11.80 -9.94 8.08
CA LYS A 165 12.77 -10.24 9.15
C LYS A 165 12.11 -10.82 10.41
N ILE A 166 10.87 -11.27 10.31
CA ILE A 166 10.13 -11.84 11.43
C ILE A 166 10.69 -13.22 11.75
N THR A 167 11.28 -13.36 12.93
CA THR A 167 11.82 -14.62 13.46
C THR A 167 11.12 -15.07 14.74
N ALA A 168 10.26 -14.24 15.32
CA ALA A 168 9.50 -14.54 16.52
C ALA A 168 8.05 -14.07 16.35
N PHE A 169 7.10 -14.93 16.68
CA PHE A 169 5.69 -14.54 16.77
C PHE A 169 5.37 -14.00 18.17
N PRO A 170 4.35 -13.12 18.31
CA PRO A 170 3.97 -12.61 19.63
C PRO A 170 3.34 -13.71 20.50
N ASP A 171 3.31 -13.50 21.82
CA ASP A 171 2.72 -14.44 22.78
C ASP A 171 1.24 -14.78 22.51
N LYS A 172 0.47 -13.84 21.92
CA LYS A 172 -0.91 -14.04 21.51
C LYS A 172 -1.14 -13.62 20.07
N MET A 173 -1.71 -14.49 19.24
CA MET A 173 -2.19 -14.15 17.89
C MET A 173 -3.31 -15.08 17.42
N THR A 174 -4.13 -14.57 16.52
CA THR A 174 -5.18 -15.32 15.81
C THR A 174 -4.97 -15.19 14.31
N VAL A 175 -4.93 -16.33 13.62
CA VAL A 175 -4.97 -16.44 12.16
C VAL A 175 -6.03 -17.48 11.81
N ASN A 176 -7.15 -17.06 11.24
CA ASN A 176 -8.24 -18.00 10.94
C ASN A 176 -7.98 -18.81 9.65
N GLY A 177 -7.05 -18.37 8.80
CA GLY A 177 -6.54 -19.13 7.66
C GLY A 177 -5.20 -19.81 7.95
N ASN A 178 -4.36 -19.86 6.93
CA ASN A 178 -3.02 -20.43 6.94
C ASN A 178 -1.95 -19.38 7.28
N ILE A 179 -0.79 -19.84 7.74
CA ILE A 179 0.41 -19.03 7.91
C ILE A 179 1.44 -19.48 6.88
N PHE A 180 1.84 -18.60 5.97
CA PHE A 180 2.87 -18.85 4.95
C PHE A 180 4.18 -18.19 5.37
N LEU A 181 5.15 -19.01 5.74
CA LEU A 181 6.46 -18.57 6.23
C LEU A 181 7.36 -18.11 5.09
N GLY A 182 7.24 -18.70 3.89
CA GLY A 182 8.01 -18.30 2.71
C GLY A 182 9.52 -18.22 2.96
N GLY A 183 10.06 -19.20 3.69
CA GLY A 183 11.48 -19.28 4.06
C GLY A 183 11.86 -18.64 5.40
N ASN A 184 10.93 -17.98 6.10
CA ASN A 184 11.19 -17.44 7.44
C ASN A 184 11.38 -18.57 8.47
N ARG A 185 12.45 -18.47 9.29
CA ARG A 185 12.69 -19.38 10.41
C ARG A 185 12.16 -18.77 11.70
N ILE A 186 11.19 -19.43 12.32
CA ILE A 186 10.55 -18.97 13.56
C ILE A 186 11.17 -19.66 14.77
N SER A 187 11.75 -18.88 15.68
CA SER A 187 12.36 -19.34 16.93
C SER A 187 11.41 -19.27 18.14
N HIS A 188 10.38 -18.41 18.07
CA HIS A 188 9.38 -18.28 19.13
C HIS A 188 7.96 -18.41 18.56
N TRP A 189 7.22 -19.39 19.07
CA TRP A 189 5.82 -19.62 18.74
C TRP A 189 4.90 -19.05 19.83
N PRO A 190 3.68 -18.61 19.49
CA PRO A 190 2.75 -18.01 20.46
C PRO A 190 2.37 -19.00 21.56
N LYS A 191 2.25 -18.51 22.80
CA LYS A 191 1.63 -19.25 23.91
C LYS A 191 0.13 -19.41 23.72
N GLN A 192 -0.51 -18.43 23.07
CA GLN A 192 -1.93 -18.40 22.75
C GLN A 192 -2.10 -18.19 21.24
N LEU A 193 -2.10 -19.30 20.50
CA LEU A 193 -2.36 -19.32 19.06
C LEU A 193 -3.77 -19.84 18.79
N THR A 194 -4.59 -19.06 18.09
CA THR A 194 -5.75 -19.57 17.37
C THR A 194 -5.37 -19.67 15.90
N LEU A 195 -5.33 -20.89 15.36
CA LEU A 195 -5.01 -21.16 13.96
C LEU A 195 -6.15 -21.99 13.33
N GLY A 196 -6.73 -21.50 12.23
CA GLY A 196 -7.78 -22.23 11.51
C GLY A 196 -7.29 -23.10 10.35
N GLY A 197 -6.09 -22.80 9.83
CA GLY A 197 -5.44 -23.56 8.76
C GLY A 197 -4.14 -24.22 9.21
N ALA A 198 -3.20 -24.35 8.27
CA ALA A 198 -1.88 -24.91 8.50
C ALA A 198 -0.77 -23.85 8.50
N VAL A 199 0.40 -24.23 8.98
CA VAL A 199 1.65 -23.50 8.75
C VAL A 199 2.34 -24.11 7.53
N ALA A 200 2.54 -23.30 6.50
CA ALA A 200 3.27 -23.66 5.30
C ALA A 200 4.67 -23.00 5.31
N PRO A 201 5.72 -23.73 4.89
CA PRO A 201 7.10 -23.24 4.89
C PRO A 201 7.36 -22.07 3.93
#